data_AF-A0A7X6T049-F1
#
_entry.id   AF-A0A7X6T049-F1
#
_cell.length_a   1.000
_cell.length_b   1.000
_cell.length_c   1.000
_cell.angle_alpha   90.00
_cell.angle_beta   90.00
_cell.angle_gamma   90.00
#
_symmetry.space_group_name_H-M   'P 1'
#
loop_
_entity.id
_entity.type
_entity.pdbx_description
1 polymer ?
#
loop_
_entity_poly.entity_id
_entity_poly.type
_entity_poly.pdbx_seq_one_letter_code
_entity_poly.pdbx_strand_id
1 'polypeptide(L)'
;MWRLIWLMAIMLLVMMAMCPFAGASEQVKTDRTVFEVLNPWADADPVAQRGISKRIDTISGKKIGLFANFKRAAKPIITEVEKRLKERFPDIDTTLFDSTLPNVTETETVNKEKFTAWAKGVDAVIAAVGD
;
A
#
# COMPACT_ATOMS: atom_id res chain seq x y z
N MET A 1 70.04 11.04 41.22
CA MET A 1 69.04 10.14 40.61
C MET A 1 67.97 10.85 39.76
N TRP A 2 67.58 12.10 40.06
CA TRP A 2 66.52 12.81 39.30
C TRP A 2 66.88 13.16 37.84
N ARG A 3 68.17 13.41 37.54
CA ARG A 3 68.64 13.75 36.19
C ARG A 3 68.54 12.60 35.18
N LEU A 4 68.65 11.35 35.63
CA LEU A 4 68.49 10.18 34.74
C LEU A 4 67.02 9.95 34.36
N ILE A 5 66.08 10.26 35.26
CA ILE A 5 64.64 10.11 35.01
C ILE A 5 64.18 11.08 33.92
N TRP A 6 64.71 12.31 33.92
CA TRP A 6 64.43 13.30 32.86
C TRP A 6 64.99 12.90 31.50
N LEU A 7 66.21 12.35 31.46
CA LEU A 7 66.80 11.88 30.21
C LEU A 7 66.05 10.68 29.63
N MET A 8 65.59 9.75 30.46
CA MET A 8 64.75 8.65 30.02
C MET A 8 63.36 9.11 29.54
N ALA A 9 62.75 10.09 30.22
CA ALA A 9 61.46 10.65 29.80
C ALA A 9 61.55 11.37 28.45
N ILE A 10 62.63 12.13 28.21
CA ILE A 10 62.87 12.81 26.93
C ILE A 10 63.14 11.77 25.83
N MET A 11 63.92 10.72 26.12
CA MET A 11 64.21 9.66 25.17
C MET A 11 62.95 8.86 24.79
N LEU A 12 62.04 8.62 25.75
CA LEU A 12 60.74 7.98 25.48
C LEU A 12 59.84 8.87 24.59
N LEU A 13 59.86 10.19 24.82
CA LEU A 13 59.09 11.15 24.04
C LEU A 13 59.60 11.23 22.58
N VAL A 14 60.92 11.17 22.39
CA VAL A 14 61.54 11.16 21.06
C VAL A 14 61.28 9.83 20.33
N MET A 15 61.28 8.69 21.03
CA MET A 15 60.88 7.41 20.41
C MET A 15 59.41 7.39 19.99
N MET A 16 58.50 8.03 20.76
CA MET A 16 57.09 8.15 20.35
C MET A 16 56.92 9.05 19.13
N ALA A 17 57.75 10.08 18.96
CA ALA A 17 57.68 11.00 17.82
C ALA A 17 58.31 10.44 16.52
N MET A 18 59.15 9.40 16.61
CA MET A 18 59.80 8.77 15.46
C MET A 18 59.12 7.49 14.98
N CYS A 19 58.01 7.06 15.60
CA CYS A 19 57.16 6.06 14.98
C CYS A 19 56.55 6.71 13.73
N PRO A 20 56.85 6.25 12.50
CA PRO A 20 56.06 6.68 11.37
C PRO A 20 54.62 6.30 11.74
N PHE A 21 53.73 7.30 11.76
CA PHE A 21 52.31 7.04 11.70
C PHE A 21 52.13 6.29 10.39
N ALA A 22 52.22 4.98 10.45
CA ALA A 22 51.70 4.08 9.46
C ALA A 22 50.20 4.33 9.54
N GLY A 23 49.78 5.40 8.86
CA GLY A 23 48.42 5.56 8.43
C GLY A 23 48.15 4.31 7.63
N ALA A 24 47.63 3.29 8.30
CA ALA A 24 46.71 2.38 7.66
C ALA A 24 45.65 3.33 7.10
N SER A 25 45.82 3.71 5.82
CA SER A 25 44.65 4.03 5.03
C SER A 25 43.86 2.73 5.10
N GLU A 26 42.93 2.66 6.05
CA GLU A 26 41.84 1.73 5.95
C GLU A 26 41.18 2.14 4.64
N GLN A 27 41.54 1.41 3.58
CA GLN A 27 40.86 1.49 2.31
C GLN A 27 39.44 1.12 2.69
N VAL A 28 38.60 2.15 2.91
CA VAL A 28 37.16 1.97 3.00
C VAL A 28 36.83 1.28 1.71
N LYS A 29 36.67 -0.03 1.80
CA LYS A 29 36.22 -0.87 0.70
C LYS A 29 34.91 -0.19 0.32
N THR A 30 34.93 0.54 -0.78
CA THR A 30 33.71 1.03 -1.40
C THR A 30 33.05 -0.24 -1.87
N ASP A 31 32.32 -0.86 -0.94
CA ASP A 31 31.36 -1.89 -1.25
C ASP A 31 30.41 -1.16 -2.18
N ARG A 32 30.65 -1.35 -3.48
CA ARG A 32 29.81 -0.80 -4.54
C ARG A 32 28.41 -1.07 -4.06
N THR A 33 27.61 -0.05 -3.80
CA THR A 33 26.28 -0.25 -3.23
C THR A 33 25.53 -1.17 -4.19
N VAL A 34 25.50 -2.47 -3.87
CA VAL A 34 24.84 -3.48 -4.67
C VAL A 34 23.39 -3.37 -4.24
N PHE A 35 22.63 -2.57 -4.97
CA PHE A 35 21.19 -2.56 -4.78
C PHE A 35 20.65 -3.86 -5.36
N GLU A 36 19.96 -4.63 -4.52
CA GLU A 36 19.12 -5.72 -4.99
C GLU A 36 17.96 -5.11 -5.78
N VAL A 37 17.94 -5.34 -7.09
CA VAL A 37 16.83 -4.96 -7.94
C VAL A 37 15.79 -6.06 -7.84
N LEU A 38 14.73 -5.78 -7.08
CA LEU A 38 13.57 -6.65 -7.04
C LEU A 38 12.92 -6.71 -8.43
N ASN A 39 12.36 -7.87 -8.76
CA ASN A 39 11.56 -8.02 -9.96
C ASN A 39 10.42 -6.98 -9.91
N PRO A 40 10.30 -6.09 -10.93
CA PRO A 40 9.21 -5.12 -10.96
C PRO A 40 7.84 -5.78 -11.13
N TRP A 41 7.80 -7.05 -11.53
CA TRP A 41 6.60 -7.88 -11.51
C TRP A 41 6.48 -8.65 -10.20
N ALA A 42 5.29 -8.58 -9.60
CA ALA A 42 4.93 -9.48 -8.52
C ALA A 42 4.92 -10.93 -9.02
N ASP A 43 5.22 -11.88 -8.12
CA ASP A 43 4.98 -13.29 -8.39
C ASP A 43 3.51 -13.51 -8.75
N ALA A 44 3.25 -14.55 -9.54
CA ALA A 44 1.88 -14.95 -9.83
C ALA A 44 1.12 -15.18 -8.51
N ASP A 45 -0.08 -14.61 -8.40
CA ASP A 45 -0.92 -14.79 -7.22
C ASP A 45 -1.11 -16.30 -6.97
N PRO A 46 -0.69 -16.82 -5.79
CA PRO A 46 -0.85 -18.23 -5.47
C PRO A 46 -2.34 -18.63 -5.36
N VAL A 47 -3.24 -17.65 -5.20
CA VAL A 47 -4.68 -17.86 -5.16
C VAL A 47 -5.21 -18.00 -6.59
N ALA A 48 -5.73 -19.19 -6.89
CA ALA A 48 -6.39 -19.45 -8.17
C ALA A 48 -7.52 -18.42 -8.42
N GLN A 49 -7.57 -17.91 -9.65
CA GLN A 49 -8.62 -16.99 -10.06
C GLN A 49 -9.99 -17.64 -9.91
N ARG A 50 -10.89 -16.96 -9.20
CA ARG A 50 -12.28 -17.40 -9.10
C ARG A 50 -13.01 -17.09 -10.41
N GLY A 51 -13.93 -17.96 -10.80
CA GLY A 51 -14.81 -17.71 -11.93
C GLY A 51 -15.67 -16.45 -11.75
N ILE A 52 -16.19 -15.93 -12.85
CA ILE A 52 -17.08 -14.76 -12.83
C ILE A 52 -18.40 -15.16 -12.13
N SER A 53 -18.92 -14.28 -11.27
CA SER A 53 -20.26 -14.44 -10.70
C SER A 53 -21.31 -14.65 -11.80
N LYS A 54 -22.32 -15.48 -11.53
CA LYS A 54 -23.44 -15.70 -12.45
C LYS A 54 -24.07 -14.33 -12.81
N ARG A 55 -24.17 -14.04 -14.11
CA ARG A 55 -24.83 -12.83 -14.59
C ARG A 55 -26.33 -12.94 -14.38
N ILE A 56 -26.95 -11.86 -13.92
CA ILE A 56 -28.40 -11.72 -13.95
C ILE A 56 -28.87 -11.58 -15.41
N ASP A 57 -30.06 -12.08 -15.69
CA ASP A 57 -30.72 -12.05 -17.00
C ASP A 57 -31.43 -10.71 -17.26
N THR A 58 -31.96 -10.09 -16.20
CA THR A 58 -32.60 -8.77 -16.24
C THR A 58 -32.38 -8.01 -14.94
N ILE A 59 -32.45 -6.67 -15.01
CA ILE A 59 -32.42 -5.78 -13.84
C ILE A 59 -33.82 -5.33 -13.39
N SER A 60 -34.85 -5.50 -14.22
CA SER A 60 -36.23 -5.12 -13.87
C SER A 60 -36.72 -5.87 -12.62
N GLY A 61 -37.35 -5.14 -11.71
CA GLY A 61 -37.85 -5.66 -10.43
C GLY A 61 -36.77 -6.14 -9.46
N LYS A 62 -35.48 -5.87 -9.72
CA LYS A 62 -34.36 -6.27 -8.87
C LYS A 62 -33.91 -5.16 -7.93
N LYS A 63 -33.21 -5.56 -6.88
CA LYS A 63 -32.53 -4.64 -5.97
C LYS A 63 -31.06 -4.49 -6.38
N ILE A 64 -30.72 -3.32 -6.90
CA ILE A 64 -29.39 -3.01 -7.42
C ILE A 64 -28.57 -2.26 -6.36
N GLY A 65 -27.45 -2.88 -5.97
CA GLY A 65 -26.45 -2.25 -5.13
C GLY A 65 -25.64 -1.23 -5.93
N LEU A 66 -25.47 -0.05 -5.35
CA LEU A 66 -24.63 1.02 -5.84
C LEU A 66 -23.43 1.14 -4.90
N PHE A 67 -22.22 0.84 -5.37
CA PHE A 67 -21.01 0.96 -4.57
C PHE A 67 -20.17 2.14 -5.06
N ALA A 68 -20.02 3.17 -4.23
CA ALA A 68 -19.04 4.22 -4.44
C ALA A 68 -17.78 3.89 -3.63
N ASN A 69 -16.63 3.79 -4.31
CA ASN A 69 -15.37 3.71 -3.60
C ASN A 69 -14.94 5.09 -3.07
N PHE A 70 -13.84 5.15 -2.31
CA PHE A 70 -13.38 6.38 -1.68
C PHE A 70 -12.94 7.49 -2.64
N LYS A 71 -12.84 7.21 -3.95
CA LYS A 71 -12.30 8.16 -4.91
C LYS A 71 -13.28 9.31 -5.14
N ARG A 72 -12.74 10.51 -5.36
CA ARG A 72 -13.51 11.76 -5.38
C ARG A 72 -14.67 11.75 -6.39
N ALA A 73 -14.47 11.17 -7.57
CA ALA A 73 -15.50 11.13 -8.60
C ALA A 73 -16.47 9.94 -8.47
N ALA A 74 -16.19 8.95 -7.61
CA ALA A 74 -17.02 7.75 -7.48
C ALA A 74 -18.47 8.06 -7.07
N LYS A 75 -18.64 8.93 -6.07
CA LYS A 75 -19.97 9.34 -5.60
C LYS A 75 -20.75 10.16 -6.64
N PRO A 76 -20.19 11.21 -7.28
CA PRO A 76 -20.84 11.87 -8.41
C PRO A 76 -21.25 10.92 -9.54
N ILE A 77 -20.38 9.98 -9.92
CA ILE A 77 -20.67 8.98 -10.96
C ILE A 77 -21.85 8.12 -10.53
N ILE A 78 -21.83 7.55 -9.33
CA ILE A 78 -22.88 6.62 -8.90
C ILE A 78 -24.23 7.33 -8.71
N THR A 79 -24.23 8.61 -8.32
CA THR A 79 -25.45 9.43 -8.23
C THR A 79 -26.10 9.63 -9.60
N GLU A 80 -25.31 9.96 -10.64
CA GLU A 80 -25.85 10.10 -12.00
C GLU A 80 -26.31 8.74 -12.57
N VAL A 81 -25.58 7.66 -12.27
CA VAL A 81 -25.98 6.30 -12.64
C VAL A 81 -27.32 5.93 -12.00
N GLU A 82 -27.50 6.20 -10.70
CA GLU A 82 -28.76 5.94 -10.00
C GLU A 82 -29.94 6.65 -10.66
N LYS A 83 -29.77 7.94 -10.96
CA LYS A 83 -30.78 8.75 -11.63
C LYS A 83 -31.20 8.13 -12.96
N ARG A 84 -30.24 7.83 -13.84
CA ARG A 84 -30.52 7.23 -15.16
C ARG A 84 -31.10 5.82 -15.08
N LEU A 85 -30.70 5.04 -14.08
CA LEU A 85 -31.25 3.71 -13.85
C LEU A 85 -32.73 3.80 -13.50
N LYS A 86 -33.11 4.70 -12.59
CA LYS A 86 -34.51 4.90 -12.19
C LYS A 86 -35.37 5.48 -13.31
N GLU A 87 -34.80 6.35 -14.16
CA GLU A 87 -35.49 6.86 -15.35
C GLU A 87 -35.78 5.74 -16.37
N ARG A 88 -34.86 4.79 -16.54
CA ARG A 88 -34.97 3.72 -17.54
C ARG A 88 -35.71 2.47 -17.03
N PHE A 89 -35.58 2.17 -15.75
CA PHE A 89 -36.15 0.99 -15.09
C PHE A 89 -36.84 1.45 -13.80
N PRO A 90 -38.08 1.96 -13.87
CA PRO A 90 -38.76 2.55 -12.72
C PRO A 90 -39.18 1.53 -11.66
N ASP A 91 -39.09 0.23 -11.97
CA ASP A 91 -39.50 -0.89 -11.12
C ASP A 91 -38.35 -1.49 -10.29
N ILE A 92 -37.14 -0.93 -10.38
CA ILE A 92 -35.99 -1.40 -9.59
C ILE A 92 -35.95 -0.73 -8.22
N ASP A 93 -35.34 -1.42 -7.26
CA ASP A 93 -34.90 -0.82 -5.99
C ASP A 93 -33.38 -0.55 -6.04
N THR A 94 -32.91 0.48 -5.35
CA THR A 94 -31.49 0.84 -5.29
C THR A 94 -31.03 1.07 -3.85
N THR A 95 -29.80 0.66 -3.54
CA THR A 95 -29.18 0.95 -2.24
C THR A 95 -27.71 1.30 -2.41
N LEU A 96 -27.31 2.45 -1.85
CA LEU A 96 -25.93 2.95 -1.89
C LEU A 96 -25.11 2.46 -0.70
N PHE A 97 -23.92 1.96 -0.98
CA PHE A 97 -22.83 1.83 -0.03
C PHE A 97 -21.70 2.78 -0.43
N ASP A 98 -21.40 3.73 0.47
CA ASP A 98 -20.36 4.76 0.28
C ASP A 98 -19.13 4.39 1.12
N SER A 99 -18.09 3.92 0.45
CA SER A 99 -16.81 3.55 1.07
C SER A 99 -15.92 4.78 1.15
N THR A 100 -15.46 5.14 2.34
CA THR A 100 -14.79 6.44 2.57
C THR A 100 -13.31 6.32 2.91
N LEU A 101 -12.81 5.12 3.21
CA LEU A 101 -11.42 4.92 3.59
C LEU A 101 -10.53 4.69 2.35
N PRO A 102 -9.40 5.40 2.23
CA PRO A 102 -8.50 5.25 1.10
C PRO A 102 -7.71 3.94 1.17
N ASN A 103 -7.51 3.33 0.01
CA ASN A 103 -6.59 2.19 -0.19
C ASN A 103 -6.81 0.98 0.74
N VAL A 104 -8.04 0.76 1.20
CA VAL A 104 -8.42 -0.41 2.00
C VAL A 104 -9.71 -1.00 1.44
N THR A 105 -9.83 -2.33 1.46
CA THR A 105 -11.08 -2.99 1.05
C THR A 105 -12.10 -2.91 2.18
N GLU A 106 -13.40 -2.73 1.87
CA GLU A 106 -14.43 -2.68 2.92
C GLU A 106 -14.55 -3.97 3.74
N THR A 107 -14.02 -5.09 3.24
CA THR A 107 -13.91 -6.36 3.98
C THR A 107 -12.87 -6.34 5.10
N GLU A 108 -12.01 -5.33 5.14
CA GLU A 108 -10.93 -5.13 6.12
C GLU A 108 -11.17 -3.93 7.04
N THR A 109 -12.26 -3.18 6.83
CA THR A 109 -12.61 -2.02 7.65
C THR A 109 -13.50 -2.41 8.83
N VAL A 110 -13.76 -1.44 9.71
CA VAL A 110 -14.78 -1.57 10.77
C VAL A 110 -16.20 -1.76 10.23
N ASN A 111 -16.43 -1.52 8.94
CA ASN A 111 -17.73 -1.68 8.29
C ASN A 111 -17.92 -3.06 7.67
N LYS A 112 -16.97 -3.99 7.83
CA LYS A 112 -17.01 -5.33 7.21
C LYS A 112 -18.36 -6.01 7.33
N GLU A 113 -18.95 -6.05 8.52
CA GLU A 113 -20.22 -6.73 8.77
C GLU A 113 -21.37 -6.03 8.04
N LYS A 114 -21.40 -4.69 8.08
CA LYS A 114 -22.37 -3.86 7.35
C LYS A 114 -22.25 -4.04 5.85
N PHE A 115 -21.02 -4.01 5.33
CA PHE A 115 -20.72 -4.21 3.90
C PHE A 115 -21.14 -5.62 3.45
N THR A 116 -20.80 -6.64 4.23
CA THR A 116 -21.17 -8.02 3.94
C THR A 116 -22.69 -8.22 3.95
N ALA A 117 -23.40 -7.62 4.92
CA ALA A 117 -24.85 -7.67 4.98
C ALA A 117 -25.51 -6.95 3.79
N TRP A 118 -25.00 -5.77 3.43
CA TRP A 118 -25.46 -5.02 2.26
C TRP A 118 -25.24 -5.81 0.96
N ALA A 119 -24.04 -6.36 0.74
CA ALA A 119 -23.70 -7.10 -0.47
C ALA A 119 -24.52 -8.39 -0.63
N LYS A 120 -24.91 -9.04 0.48
CA LYS A 120 -25.81 -10.21 0.45
C LYS A 120 -27.28 -9.84 0.18
N GLY A 121 -27.65 -8.59 0.40
CA GLY A 121 -29.04 -8.11 0.31
C GLY A 121 -29.39 -7.48 -1.04
N VAL A 122 -28.53 -7.59 -2.05
CA VAL A 122 -28.72 -7.04 -3.40
C VAL A 122 -28.55 -8.14 -4.45
N ASP A 123 -29.25 -8.02 -5.58
CA ASP A 123 -29.19 -9.00 -6.67
C ASP A 123 -27.96 -8.82 -7.56
N ALA A 124 -27.52 -7.57 -7.73
CA ALA A 124 -26.32 -7.20 -8.47
C ALA A 124 -25.76 -5.88 -7.95
N VAL A 125 -24.47 -5.63 -8.21
CA VAL A 125 -23.78 -4.40 -7.80
C VAL A 125 -23.19 -3.68 -9.01
N ILE A 126 -23.37 -2.36 -9.06
CA ILE A 126 -22.63 -1.45 -9.92
C ILE A 126 -21.62 -0.73 -9.05
N ALA A 127 -20.33 -0.91 -9.36
CA ALA A 127 -19.23 -0.27 -8.65
C ALA A 127 -18.70 0.92 -9.45
N ALA A 128 -18.56 2.07 -8.79
CA ALA A 128 -17.93 3.26 -9.34
C ALA A 128 -16.57 3.51 -8.69
N VAL A 129 -15.57 3.73 -9.54
CA VAL A 129 -14.21 4.13 -9.19
C VAL A 129 -13.83 5.26 -10.13
N GLY A 130 -13.40 6.42 -9.62
CA GLY A 130 -12.99 7.54 -10.47
C GLY A 130 -12.31 8.69 -9.70
N ASP A 131 -11.26 9.25 -10.28
CA ASP A 131 -10.40 10.30 -9.72
C ASP A 131 -10.83 11.74 -10.07
#